data_AF-A0A7K0DLB7-F1
#
_entry.id   AF-A0A7K0DLB7-F1
#
_cell.length_a   1.000
_cell.length_b   1.000
_cell.length_c   1.000
_cell.angle_alpha   90.00
_cell.angle_beta   90.00
_cell.angle_gamma   90.00
#
_symmetry.space_group_name_H-M   'P 1'
#
loop_
_entity.id
_entity.type
_entity.pdbx_description
1 polymer ?
#
loop_
_entity_poly.entity_id
_entity_poly.type
_entity_poly.pdbx_seq_one_letter_code
_entity_poly.pdbx_strand_id
1 'polypeptide(L)'
;MRPPPEPGIPGNVVKYGSKHGWFDKFEAAMNASEAGYVALYFDMRGYDFASGLFDFYIGNNGPDARYIMNDREVAEVVATDDVGNKVDEGLRYIRSVAKADPQVGMTREITSNWMLAFPSDNIDVVYGLAHFSVAVGSDTTVIKAGSRLIGVIEYAVYIYDYYNFDQSRHFDLGDPSYSFKTNVDSDMRQLEAAGWARSFRVSGDNSAYPKTWRGDL
;
A
#
# COMPACT_ATOMS: atom_id res chain seq x y z
N MET A 1 -15.27 0.85 13.48
CA MET A 1 -13.90 0.68 12.93
C MET A 1 -13.57 1.78 11.93
N ARG A 2 -12.44 2.47 12.10
CA ARG A 2 -11.91 3.45 11.12
C ARG A 2 -10.40 3.34 11.00
N PRO A 3 -9.81 3.69 9.84
CA PRO A 3 -8.36 3.79 9.71
C PRO A 3 -7.83 4.97 10.53
N PRO A 4 -6.52 4.96 10.88
CA PRO A 4 -5.87 6.17 11.39
C PRO A 4 -5.77 7.22 10.26
N PRO A 5 -5.53 8.50 10.58
CA PRO A 5 -5.32 9.54 9.56
C PRO A 5 -4.24 9.14 8.57
N GLU A 6 -4.47 9.37 7.28
CA GLU A 6 -3.52 8.97 6.23
C GLU A 6 -2.13 9.57 6.46
N PRO A 7 -1.05 8.82 6.17
CA PRO A 7 0.30 9.36 6.15
C PRO A 7 0.40 10.55 5.19
N GLY A 8 1.26 11.52 5.54
CA GLY A 8 1.56 12.64 4.65
C GLY A 8 2.21 12.18 3.34
N ILE A 9 2.06 13.00 2.30
CA ILE A 9 2.73 12.76 1.01
C ILE A 9 4.25 12.75 1.22
N PRO A 10 4.98 11.73 0.71
CA PRO A 10 6.43 11.67 0.85
C PRO A 10 7.10 12.92 0.27
N GLY A 11 8.12 13.44 0.95
CA GLY A 11 8.82 14.66 0.52
C GLY A 11 9.66 14.51 -0.75
N ASN A 12 9.85 13.27 -1.22
CA ASN A 12 10.71 12.96 -2.36
C ASN A 12 9.94 12.72 -3.67
N VAL A 13 8.63 12.98 -3.67
CA VAL A 13 7.76 12.89 -4.85
C VAL A 13 8.22 13.88 -5.92
N VAL A 14 8.21 13.44 -7.18
CA VAL A 14 8.51 14.31 -8.31
C VAL A 14 7.47 15.42 -8.40
N LYS A 15 7.93 16.67 -8.56
CA LYS A 15 7.00 17.77 -8.80
C LYS A 15 6.42 17.63 -10.21
N TYR A 16 5.15 17.27 -10.29
CA TYR A 16 4.40 17.16 -11.55
C TYR A 16 4.59 18.41 -12.43
N GLY A 17 4.91 18.21 -13.70
CA GLY A 17 5.06 19.30 -14.68
C GLY A 17 6.19 20.28 -14.37
N SER A 18 7.13 19.92 -13.48
CA SER A 18 8.27 20.78 -13.13
C SER A 18 9.26 20.97 -14.27
N LYS A 19 9.33 20.03 -15.22
CA LYS A 19 10.15 20.09 -16.42
C LYS A 19 9.32 20.52 -17.63
N HIS A 20 9.61 21.70 -18.16
CA HIS A 20 8.78 22.37 -19.17
C HIS A 20 9.56 22.83 -20.41
N GLY A 21 10.88 22.62 -20.44
CA GLY A 21 11.72 22.91 -21.61
C GLY A 21 11.43 21.96 -22.78
N TRP A 22 11.73 22.41 -24.00
CA TRP A 22 11.64 21.57 -25.20
C TRP A 22 12.48 20.29 -25.07
N PHE A 23 13.73 20.43 -24.61
CA PHE A 23 14.63 19.28 -24.43
C PHE A 23 14.12 18.31 -23.37
N ASP A 24 13.58 18.83 -22.25
CA ASP A 24 13.00 17.98 -21.21
C ASP A 24 11.81 17.15 -21.72
N LYS A 25 10.94 17.75 -22.54
CA LYS A 25 9.80 17.04 -23.14
C LYS A 25 10.24 16.04 -24.19
N PHE A 26 11.33 16.32 -24.90
CA PHE A 26 11.91 15.38 -25.86
C PHE A 26 12.50 14.16 -25.15
N GLU A 27 13.26 14.36 -24.06
CA GLU A 27 13.77 13.27 -23.21
C GLU A 27 12.61 12.42 -22.67
N ALA A 28 11.58 13.05 -22.11
CA ALA A 28 10.38 12.34 -21.66
C ALA A 28 9.68 11.55 -22.79
N ALA A 29 9.72 12.03 -24.05
CA ALA A 29 9.12 11.33 -25.18
C ALA A 29 9.87 10.06 -25.57
N MET A 30 11.20 10.07 -25.47
CA MET A 30 12.00 8.85 -25.68
C MET A 30 11.69 7.81 -24.61
N ASN A 31 11.52 8.26 -23.37
CA ASN A 31 11.24 7.42 -22.19
C ASN A 31 9.81 6.87 -22.15
N ALA A 32 8.86 7.52 -22.85
CA ALA A 32 7.51 6.99 -23.01
C ALA A 32 7.50 5.62 -23.74
N SER A 33 8.54 5.31 -24.53
CA SER A 33 8.70 3.98 -25.11
C SER A 33 9.03 2.92 -24.05
N GLU A 34 9.79 3.27 -23.00
CA GLU A 34 10.08 2.39 -21.86
C GLU A 34 8.82 2.10 -21.04
N ALA A 35 7.93 3.07 -20.88
CA ALA A 35 6.62 2.84 -20.25
C ALA A 35 5.82 1.74 -20.97
N GLY A 36 5.86 1.72 -22.30
CA GLY A 36 5.22 0.67 -23.11
C GLY A 36 5.83 -0.72 -22.88
N TYR A 37 7.15 -0.81 -22.67
CA TYR A 37 7.81 -2.07 -22.33
C TYR A 37 7.45 -2.57 -20.93
N VAL A 38 7.28 -1.68 -19.95
CA VAL A 38 6.84 -2.04 -18.59
C VAL A 38 5.42 -2.59 -18.61
N ALA A 39 4.50 -1.90 -19.30
CA ALA A 39 3.13 -2.36 -19.45
C ALA A 39 3.07 -3.76 -20.11
N LEU A 40 3.81 -3.95 -21.21
CA LEU A 40 3.89 -5.25 -21.88
C LEU A 40 4.51 -6.33 -20.98
N TYR A 41 5.52 -5.99 -20.17
CA TYR A 41 6.14 -6.94 -19.26
C TYR A 41 5.17 -7.41 -18.18
N PHE A 42 4.38 -6.52 -17.59
CA PHE A 42 3.35 -6.88 -16.61
C PHE A 42 2.25 -7.75 -17.23
N ASP A 43 1.74 -7.35 -18.40
CA ASP A 43 0.73 -8.10 -19.14
C ASP A 43 1.21 -9.53 -19.48
N MET A 44 2.41 -9.66 -20.06
CA MET A 44 2.99 -10.96 -20.42
C MET A 44 3.22 -11.89 -19.21
N ARG A 45 3.33 -11.34 -18.00
CA ARG A 45 3.55 -12.08 -16.76
C ARG A 45 2.27 -12.33 -15.97
N GLY A 46 1.15 -11.74 -16.37
CA GLY A 46 -0.11 -11.82 -15.64
C GLY A 46 -0.07 -11.08 -14.30
N TYR A 47 0.71 -10.00 -14.22
CA TYR A 47 0.79 -9.14 -13.03
C TYR A 47 -0.32 -8.10 -13.10
N ASP A 48 -1.56 -8.57 -12.91
CA ASP A 48 -2.78 -7.78 -13.08
C ASP A 48 -2.79 -6.54 -12.18
N PHE A 49 -2.34 -6.70 -10.92
CA PHE A 49 -2.38 -5.61 -9.94
C PHE A 49 -1.32 -4.54 -10.24
N ALA A 50 -0.09 -4.94 -10.52
CA ALA A 50 0.99 -4.04 -10.93
C ALA A 50 0.64 -3.31 -12.25
N SER A 51 0.04 -4.03 -13.21
CA SER A 51 -0.43 -3.43 -14.46
C SER A 51 -1.51 -2.37 -14.22
N GLY A 52 -2.51 -2.65 -13.38
CA GLY A 52 -3.58 -1.71 -13.07
C GLY A 52 -3.08 -0.41 -12.42
N LEU A 53 -2.14 -0.52 -11.47
CA LEU A 53 -1.51 0.65 -10.86
C LEU A 53 -0.66 1.44 -11.86
N PHE A 54 0.08 0.74 -12.72
CA PHE A 54 0.90 1.38 -13.75
C PHE A 54 0.05 2.12 -14.79
N ASP A 55 -1.05 1.51 -15.25
CA ASP A 55 -1.98 2.15 -16.17
C ASP A 55 -2.62 3.39 -15.53
N PHE A 56 -2.93 3.33 -14.23
CA PHE A 56 -3.46 4.47 -13.49
C PHE A 56 -2.42 5.62 -13.36
N TYR A 57 -1.14 5.27 -13.21
CA TYR A 57 -0.02 6.23 -13.18
C TYR A 57 0.12 6.99 -14.51
N ILE A 58 0.20 6.24 -15.61
CA ILE A 58 0.36 6.78 -16.97
C ILE A 58 -0.92 7.49 -17.45
N GLY A 59 -2.09 7.08 -16.95
CA GLY A 59 -3.37 7.72 -17.24
C GLY A 59 -3.48 9.18 -16.80
N ASN A 60 -2.59 9.65 -15.90
CA ASN A 60 -2.51 11.04 -15.43
C ASN A 60 -3.86 11.58 -14.90
N ASN A 61 -4.47 10.83 -13.98
CA ASN A 61 -5.85 11.01 -13.51
C ASN A 61 -6.12 12.28 -12.65
N GLY A 62 -5.17 13.21 -12.54
CA GLY A 62 -5.33 14.48 -11.81
C GLY A 62 -4.78 14.52 -10.36
N PRO A 63 -4.82 15.69 -9.70
CA PRO A 63 -4.09 15.99 -8.44
C PRO A 63 -4.45 15.18 -7.22
N ASP A 64 -5.64 14.62 -7.16
CA ASP A 64 -6.14 13.87 -6.01
C ASP A 64 -6.72 12.53 -6.44
N ALA A 65 -6.24 12.01 -7.57
CA ALA A 65 -6.63 10.71 -8.06
C ALA A 65 -6.35 9.66 -6.99
N ARG A 66 -7.29 8.73 -6.86
CA ARG A 66 -7.22 7.63 -5.92
C ARG A 66 -7.54 6.33 -6.64
N TYR A 67 -6.61 5.40 -6.57
CA TYR A 67 -6.84 4.01 -6.94
C TYR A 67 -7.47 3.30 -5.73
N ILE A 68 -8.74 2.90 -5.88
CA ILE A 68 -9.44 2.11 -4.87
C ILE A 68 -9.25 0.65 -5.24
N MET A 69 -8.56 -0.09 -4.39
CA MET A 69 -8.34 -1.51 -4.60
C MET A 69 -9.68 -2.25 -4.53
N ASN A 70 -9.87 -3.21 -5.42
CA ASN A 70 -11.02 -4.12 -5.36
C ASN A 70 -10.77 -5.26 -4.36
N ASP A 71 -11.82 -6.02 -4.04
CA ASP A 71 -11.77 -7.09 -3.03
C ASP A 71 -10.71 -8.17 -3.34
N ARG A 72 -10.45 -8.47 -4.62
CA ARG A 72 -9.43 -9.44 -5.03
C ARG A 72 -8.03 -8.90 -4.74
N GLU A 73 -7.75 -7.66 -5.14
CA GLU A 73 -6.45 -7.01 -4.90
C GLU A 73 -6.17 -6.85 -3.39
N VAL A 74 -7.18 -6.47 -2.60
CA VAL A 74 -7.07 -6.42 -1.14
C VAL A 74 -6.74 -7.79 -0.58
N ALA A 75 -7.41 -8.85 -1.04
CA ALA A 75 -7.14 -10.21 -0.60
C ALA A 75 -5.71 -10.67 -0.96
N GLU A 76 -5.23 -10.35 -2.16
CA GLU A 76 -3.87 -10.67 -2.61
C GLU A 76 -2.80 -9.96 -1.75
N VAL A 77 -3.00 -8.68 -1.41
CA VAL A 77 -2.08 -7.94 -0.52
C VAL A 77 -2.11 -8.48 0.91
N VAL A 78 -3.31 -8.71 1.46
CA VAL A 78 -3.48 -9.22 2.84
C VAL A 78 -2.95 -10.65 3.00
N ALA A 79 -2.86 -11.42 1.91
CA ALA A 79 -2.32 -12.78 1.91
C ALA A 79 -0.79 -12.83 2.01
N THR A 80 -0.08 -11.71 1.86
CA THR A 80 1.39 -11.69 1.95
C THR A 80 1.88 -11.86 3.38
N ASP A 81 3.02 -12.54 3.55
CA ASP A 81 3.60 -12.88 4.85
C ASP A 81 3.89 -11.63 5.70
N ASP A 82 4.46 -10.57 5.10
CA ASP A 82 4.80 -9.37 5.85
C ASP A 82 3.55 -8.62 6.32
N VAL A 83 2.50 -8.54 5.48
CA VAL A 83 1.21 -7.96 5.91
C VAL A 83 0.58 -8.79 7.02
N GLY A 84 0.65 -10.12 6.96
CA GLY A 84 0.23 -11.00 8.06
C GLY A 84 0.94 -10.64 9.37
N ASN A 85 2.26 -10.45 9.34
CA ASN A 85 3.04 -10.03 10.50
C ASN A 85 2.62 -8.65 11.04
N LYS A 86 2.33 -7.68 10.16
CA LYS A 86 1.83 -6.35 10.56
C LYS A 86 0.43 -6.42 11.16
N VAL A 87 -0.44 -7.28 10.64
CA VAL A 87 -1.77 -7.51 11.22
C VAL A 87 -1.64 -8.08 12.63
N ASP A 88 -0.77 -9.06 12.84
CA ASP A 88 -0.49 -9.62 14.16
C ASP A 88 0.10 -8.59 15.14
N GLU A 89 0.94 -7.67 14.64
CA GLU A 89 1.45 -6.54 15.41
C GLU A 89 0.32 -5.57 15.82
N GLY A 90 -0.54 -5.18 14.87
CA GLY A 90 -1.71 -4.33 15.13
C GLY A 90 -2.66 -4.96 16.13
N LEU A 91 -2.94 -6.26 16.02
CA LEU A 91 -3.76 -7.00 16.98
C LEU A 91 -3.08 -7.14 18.35
N ARG A 92 -1.76 -7.29 18.42
CA ARG A 92 -1.02 -7.25 19.70
C ARG A 92 -1.16 -5.89 20.38
N TYR A 93 -1.05 -4.81 19.61
CA TYR A 93 -1.29 -3.46 20.12
C TYR A 93 -2.72 -3.26 20.62
N ILE A 94 -3.73 -3.63 19.83
CA ILE A 94 -5.14 -3.50 20.24
C ILE A 94 -5.42 -4.27 21.53
N ARG A 95 -4.91 -5.50 21.63
CA ARG A 95 -5.04 -6.33 22.85
C ARG A 95 -4.37 -5.70 24.05
N SER A 96 -3.18 -5.11 23.90
CA SER A 96 -2.49 -4.47 25.02
C SER A 96 -3.24 -3.23 25.53
N VAL A 97 -3.80 -2.42 24.62
CA VAL A 97 -4.66 -1.27 24.96
C VAL A 97 -5.95 -1.73 25.65
N ALA A 98 -6.60 -2.76 25.11
CA ALA A 98 -7.80 -3.35 25.71
C ALA A 98 -7.52 -3.97 27.09
N LYS A 99 -6.35 -4.58 27.30
CA LYS A 99 -5.97 -5.12 28.62
C LYS A 99 -5.69 -4.03 29.64
N ALA A 100 -5.02 -2.95 29.22
CA ALA A 100 -4.64 -1.85 30.10
C ALA A 100 -5.86 -1.04 30.57
N ASP A 101 -6.88 -0.90 29.72
CA ASP A 101 -8.16 -0.28 30.06
C ASP A 101 -9.33 -1.16 29.56
N PRO A 102 -9.75 -2.17 30.36
CA PRO A 102 -10.69 -3.19 29.92
C PRO A 102 -12.08 -2.70 29.50
N GLN A 103 -12.61 -1.64 30.13
CA GLN A 103 -13.98 -1.15 29.91
C GLN A 103 -15.01 -2.30 29.70
N VAL A 104 -15.03 -3.25 30.65
CA VAL A 104 -15.73 -4.53 30.49
C VAL A 104 -17.20 -4.33 30.10
N GLY A 105 -17.65 -5.07 29.08
CA GLY A 105 -19.01 -5.02 28.57
C GLY A 105 -19.30 -3.86 27.61
N MET A 106 -18.32 -2.98 27.36
CA MET A 106 -18.42 -1.92 26.37
C MET A 106 -17.64 -2.29 25.10
N THR A 107 -18.22 -1.96 23.95
CA THR A 107 -17.52 -2.00 22.66
C THR A 107 -16.91 -0.63 22.40
N ARG A 108 -15.63 -0.59 22.03
CA ARG A 108 -14.96 0.65 21.64
C ARG A 108 -14.03 0.44 20.46
N GLU A 109 -13.85 1.51 19.71
CA GLU A 109 -12.91 1.52 18.59
C GLU A 109 -11.47 1.63 19.11
N ILE A 110 -10.60 0.75 18.62
CA ILE A 110 -9.15 0.81 18.85
C ILE A 110 -8.47 0.57 17.50
N THR A 111 -7.59 1.48 17.11
CA THR A 111 -6.92 1.45 15.82
C THR A 111 -5.41 1.54 16.03
N SER A 112 -4.64 0.67 15.36
CA SER A 112 -3.18 0.73 15.37
C SER A 112 -2.68 1.95 14.60
N ASN A 113 -1.42 2.33 14.79
CA ASN A 113 -0.76 3.23 13.85
C ASN A 113 -0.54 2.55 12.49
N TRP A 114 -0.23 3.34 11.47
CA TRP A 114 0.30 2.84 10.20
C TRP A 114 1.66 2.17 10.43
N MET A 115 1.81 0.97 9.88
CA MET A 115 3.02 0.15 9.91
C MET A 115 3.46 -0.08 8.48
N LEU A 116 4.74 0.18 8.20
CA LEU A 116 5.29 0.00 6.87
C LEU A 116 5.50 -1.50 6.60
N ALA A 117 4.98 -1.96 5.46
CA ALA A 117 5.06 -3.32 4.97
C ALA A 117 5.94 -3.39 3.71
N PHE A 118 6.67 -4.50 3.58
CA PHE A 118 7.64 -4.79 2.52
C PHE A 118 7.52 -6.28 2.13
N PRO A 119 6.41 -6.69 1.49
CA PRO A 119 6.25 -8.08 1.09
C PRO A 119 7.33 -8.45 0.05
N SER A 120 7.73 -9.72 0.04
CA SER A 120 8.71 -10.26 -0.92
C SER A 120 8.29 -11.59 -1.55
N ASP A 121 7.12 -12.10 -1.13
CA ASP A 121 6.56 -13.42 -1.41
C ASP A 121 5.49 -13.40 -2.52
N ASN A 122 4.92 -12.23 -2.85
CA ASN A 122 4.03 -12.04 -3.99
C ASN A 122 4.60 -11.00 -4.96
N ILE A 123 5.11 -11.47 -6.11
CA ILE A 123 5.81 -10.64 -7.08
C ILE A 123 4.94 -9.55 -7.73
N ASP A 124 3.62 -9.79 -7.86
CA ASP A 124 2.69 -8.80 -8.40
C ASP A 124 2.51 -7.65 -7.40
N VAL A 125 2.36 -7.97 -6.12
CA VAL A 125 2.31 -6.96 -5.03
C VAL A 125 3.66 -6.23 -4.89
N VAL A 126 4.78 -6.94 -5.03
CA VAL A 126 6.12 -6.35 -5.00
C VAL A 126 6.29 -5.32 -6.12
N TYR A 127 5.88 -5.63 -7.35
CA TYR A 127 5.97 -4.69 -8.46
C TYR A 127 4.89 -3.62 -8.44
N GLY A 128 3.73 -3.92 -7.87
CA GLY A 128 2.61 -2.99 -7.75
C GLY A 128 2.82 -1.94 -6.67
N LEU A 129 3.22 -2.30 -5.46
CA LEU A 129 3.33 -1.36 -4.34
C LEU A 129 4.75 -1.22 -3.78
N ALA A 130 5.60 -2.24 -3.91
CA ALA A 130 6.92 -2.36 -3.29
C ALA A 130 6.90 -2.22 -1.75
N HIS A 131 6.66 -1.02 -1.22
CA HIS A 131 6.43 -0.74 0.19
C HIS A 131 5.14 0.05 0.35
N PHE A 132 4.36 -0.24 1.39
CA PHE A 132 3.10 0.45 1.66
C PHE A 132 2.76 0.41 3.14
N SER A 133 1.81 1.24 3.55
CA SER A 133 1.38 1.33 4.93
C SER A 133 0.17 0.43 5.18
N VAL A 134 0.21 -0.32 6.29
CA VAL A 134 -0.89 -1.14 6.77
C VAL A 134 -1.31 -0.69 8.16
N ALA A 135 -2.60 -0.63 8.43
CA ALA A 135 -3.13 -0.40 9.77
C ALA A 135 -4.26 -1.39 10.08
N VAL A 136 -4.47 -1.67 11.37
CA VAL A 136 -5.58 -2.49 11.85
C VAL A 136 -6.52 -1.60 12.64
N GLY A 137 -7.74 -1.41 12.15
CA GLY A 137 -8.81 -0.75 12.91
C GLY A 137 -9.79 -1.80 13.42
N SER A 138 -10.28 -1.63 14.64
CA SER A 138 -11.13 -2.63 15.27
C SER A 138 -12.25 -2.05 16.11
N ASP A 139 -13.34 -2.80 16.23
CA ASP A 139 -14.33 -2.65 17.29
C ASP A 139 -14.06 -3.76 18.32
N THR A 140 -13.62 -3.36 19.51
CA THR A 140 -13.13 -4.26 20.56
C THR A 140 -14.08 -4.27 21.74
N THR A 141 -14.50 -5.47 22.15
CA THR A 141 -15.30 -5.72 23.34
C THR A 141 -14.54 -6.62 24.32
N VAL A 142 -14.45 -6.22 25.58
CA VAL A 142 -13.85 -7.05 26.64
C VAL A 142 -14.94 -7.67 27.50
N ILE A 143 -14.86 -8.99 27.68
CA ILE A 143 -15.77 -9.79 28.49
C ILE A 143 -15.01 -10.32 29.70
N LYS A 144 -15.60 -10.26 30.88
CA LYS A 144 -15.06 -10.89 32.08
C LYS A 144 -15.63 -12.31 32.24
N ALA A 145 -14.76 -13.32 32.25
CA ALA A 145 -15.12 -14.72 32.46
C ALA A 145 -14.38 -15.24 33.71
N GLY A 146 -15.03 -15.15 34.88
CA GLY A 146 -14.39 -15.44 36.16
C GLY A 146 -13.26 -14.43 36.45
N SER A 147 -12.03 -14.94 36.58
CA SER A 147 -10.81 -14.13 36.77
C SER A 147 -10.14 -13.69 35.46
N ARG A 148 -10.60 -14.19 34.30
CA ARG A 148 -9.99 -13.91 32.99
C ARG A 148 -10.72 -12.78 32.27
N LEU A 149 -9.94 -12.02 31.49
CA LEU A 149 -10.46 -11.07 30.51
C LEU A 149 -10.34 -11.70 29.12
N ILE A 150 -11.46 -11.74 28.40
CA ILE A 150 -11.56 -12.26 27.05
C ILE A 150 -11.84 -11.08 26.13
N GLY A 151 -11.00 -10.85 25.13
CA GLY A 151 -11.27 -9.89 24.06
C GLY A 151 -12.06 -10.54 22.93
N VAL A 152 -13.04 -9.83 22.40
CA VAL A 152 -13.69 -10.08 21.12
C VAL A 152 -13.41 -8.87 20.25
N ILE A 153 -12.62 -9.06 19.20
CA ILE A 153 -12.10 -8.00 18.33
C ILE A 153 -12.60 -8.27 16.92
N GLU A 154 -13.52 -7.46 16.44
CA GLU A 154 -13.85 -7.39 15.01
C GLU A 154 -12.91 -6.37 14.38
N TYR A 155 -12.17 -6.75 13.34
CA TYR A 155 -11.13 -5.91 12.78
C TYR A 155 -11.10 -5.90 11.26
N ALA A 156 -10.68 -4.76 10.74
CA ALA A 156 -10.37 -4.52 9.34
C ALA A 156 -8.89 -4.16 9.19
N VAL A 157 -8.32 -4.60 8.08
CA VAL A 157 -6.97 -4.26 7.62
C VAL A 157 -7.14 -3.16 6.58
N TYR A 158 -6.48 -2.04 6.81
CA TYR A 158 -6.44 -0.90 5.91
C TYR A 158 -5.07 -0.85 5.23
N ILE A 159 -5.08 -0.69 3.92
CA ILE A 159 -3.91 -0.56 3.06
C ILE A 159 -3.89 0.88 2.54
N TYR A 160 -2.74 1.52 2.62
CA TYR A 160 -2.52 2.84 2.05
C TYR A 160 -1.14 2.92 1.43
N ASP A 161 -1.08 3.52 0.25
CA ASP A 161 0.17 4.00 -0.32
C ASP A 161 -0.01 5.37 -0.97
N TYR A 162 1.07 6.14 -1.03
CA TYR A 162 1.17 7.24 -1.98
C TYR A 162 2.08 6.76 -3.10
N TYR A 163 1.47 6.12 -4.09
CA TYR A 163 2.16 5.52 -5.22
C TYR A 163 2.90 6.60 -5.97
N ASN A 164 4.22 6.56 -5.84
CA ASN A 164 5.15 7.31 -6.64
C ASN A 164 6.14 6.32 -7.26
N PHE A 165 6.45 6.52 -8.55
CA PHE A 165 7.48 5.72 -9.20
C PHE A 165 8.84 6.17 -8.66
N ASP A 166 9.24 5.59 -7.53
CA ASP A 166 10.52 5.76 -6.85
C ASP A 166 10.98 4.39 -6.35
N GLN A 167 11.42 3.58 -7.29
CA GLN A 167 11.84 2.20 -7.06
C GLN A 167 13.28 2.08 -6.55
N SER A 168 13.94 3.18 -6.19
CA SER A 168 15.27 3.20 -5.55
C SER A 168 15.33 2.45 -4.19
N ARG A 169 14.23 1.85 -3.76
CA ARG A 169 14.00 1.41 -2.39
C ARG A 169 14.19 -0.09 -2.12
N HIS A 170 14.25 -0.98 -3.12
CA HIS A 170 14.42 -2.42 -2.83
C HIS A 170 14.91 -3.29 -3.99
N PHE A 171 16.13 -3.08 -4.50
CA PHE A 171 16.72 -4.09 -5.39
C PHE A 171 18.15 -4.45 -5.02
N ASP A 172 18.33 -5.72 -4.68
CA ASP A 172 19.64 -6.33 -4.57
C ASP A 172 20.32 -6.31 -5.95
N LEU A 173 21.61 -5.98 -5.97
CA LEU A 173 22.47 -5.94 -7.17
C LEU A 173 22.53 -7.26 -7.95
N GLY A 174 21.96 -8.35 -7.42
CA GLY A 174 21.92 -9.68 -8.02
C GLY A 174 20.71 -9.97 -8.91
N ASP A 175 19.76 -9.03 -9.06
CA ASP A 175 18.58 -9.24 -9.92
C ASP A 175 18.95 -9.05 -11.40
N PRO A 176 18.77 -10.06 -12.28
CA PRO A 176 19.00 -9.92 -13.73
C PRO A 176 18.17 -8.81 -14.40
N SER A 177 17.11 -8.34 -13.74
CA SER A 177 16.26 -7.23 -14.18
C SER A 177 16.60 -5.89 -13.52
N TYR A 178 17.64 -5.82 -12.68
CA TYR A 178 18.06 -4.59 -11.97
C TYR A 178 18.35 -3.41 -12.90
N SER A 179 19.03 -3.65 -14.03
CA SER A 179 19.35 -2.60 -15.01
C SER A 179 18.10 -2.09 -15.74
N PHE A 180 17.17 -2.98 -16.08
CA PHE A 180 15.86 -2.63 -16.62
C PHE A 180 15.09 -1.76 -15.61
N LYS A 181 15.06 -2.17 -14.34
CA LYS A 181 14.35 -1.47 -13.26
C LYS A 181 14.92 -0.09 -12.92
N THR A 182 16.24 0.06 -12.92
CA THR A 182 16.90 1.34 -12.57
C THR A 182 16.69 2.40 -13.68
N ASN A 183 16.72 1.99 -14.94
CA ASN A 183 16.43 2.88 -16.07
C ASN A 183 14.96 3.29 -16.09
N VAL A 184 14.07 2.32 -15.90
CA VAL A 184 12.61 2.54 -15.83
C VAL A 184 12.25 3.52 -14.70
N ASP A 185 12.90 3.47 -13.53
CA ASP A 185 12.64 4.42 -12.44
C ASP A 185 12.94 5.87 -12.82
N SER A 186 14.15 6.13 -13.35
CA SER A 186 14.54 7.45 -13.85
C SER A 186 13.58 7.96 -14.93
N ASP A 187 13.13 7.06 -15.79
CA ASP A 187 12.32 7.37 -16.95
C ASP A 187 10.88 7.70 -16.58
N MET A 188 10.27 6.94 -15.67
CA MET A 188 8.91 7.21 -15.19
C MET A 188 8.85 8.52 -14.41
N ARG A 189 9.86 8.82 -13.60
CA ARG A 189 9.98 10.11 -12.91
C ARG A 189 10.08 11.30 -13.89
N GLN A 190 10.69 11.10 -15.05
CA GLN A 190 10.74 12.12 -16.10
C GLN A 190 9.37 12.33 -16.76
N LEU A 191 8.57 11.28 -16.94
CA LEU A 191 7.19 11.40 -17.44
C LEU A 191 6.35 12.26 -16.49
N GLU A 192 6.47 12.04 -15.18
CA GLU A 192 5.76 12.87 -14.19
C GLU A 192 6.28 14.31 -14.14
N ALA A 193 7.60 14.49 -14.22
CA ALA A 193 8.19 15.83 -14.32
C ALA A 193 7.74 16.57 -15.59
N ALA A 194 7.53 15.88 -16.71
CA ALA A 194 6.99 16.43 -17.96
C ALA A 194 5.47 16.61 -17.95
N GLY A 195 4.78 16.08 -16.94
CA GLY A 195 3.33 16.16 -16.76
C GLY A 195 2.53 15.15 -17.58
N TRP A 196 3.12 14.00 -17.88
CA TRP A 196 2.51 12.91 -18.67
C TRP A 196 2.16 11.68 -17.85
N ALA A 197 2.68 11.57 -16.65
CA ALA A 197 2.27 10.59 -15.65
C ALA A 197 2.10 11.30 -14.30
N ARG A 198 1.48 10.64 -13.32
CA ARG A 198 1.21 11.29 -12.05
C ARG A 198 1.10 10.32 -10.89
N SER A 199 1.85 10.58 -9.82
CA SER A 199 1.72 9.89 -8.54
C SER A 199 0.33 10.09 -7.94
N PHE A 200 -0.17 9.10 -7.20
CA PHE A 200 -1.55 9.09 -6.71
C PHE A 200 -1.67 8.33 -5.39
N ARG A 201 -2.86 8.40 -4.77
CA ARG A 201 -3.16 7.63 -3.55
C ARG A 201 -3.68 6.25 -3.92
N VAL A 202 -3.18 5.22 -3.26
CA VAL A 202 -3.75 3.87 -3.31
C VAL A 202 -4.38 3.58 -1.96
N SER A 203 -5.59 3.04 -1.97
CA SER A 203 -6.21 2.56 -0.73
C SER A 203 -7.09 1.36 -0.96
N GLY A 204 -7.13 0.46 0.01
CA GLY A 204 -8.00 -0.69 0.04
C GLY A 204 -8.22 -1.15 1.48
N ASP A 205 -9.33 -1.81 1.75
CA ASP A 205 -9.60 -2.40 3.04
C ASP A 205 -10.61 -3.54 2.94
N ASN A 206 -10.70 -4.34 3.99
CA ASN A 206 -11.69 -5.41 4.10
C ASN A 206 -12.79 -5.08 5.14
N SER A 207 -13.10 -3.81 5.38
CA SER A 207 -14.09 -3.39 6.39
C SER A 207 -15.52 -3.83 6.09
N ALA A 208 -15.84 -4.12 4.83
CA ALA A 208 -17.11 -4.74 4.44
C ALA A 208 -17.25 -6.18 4.96
N TYR A 209 -16.12 -6.87 5.17
CA TYR A 209 -16.06 -8.25 5.65
C TYR A 209 -14.99 -8.38 6.75
N PRO A 210 -15.25 -7.79 7.94
CA PRO A 210 -14.27 -7.78 9.03
C PRO A 210 -13.95 -9.20 9.49
N LYS A 211 -12.71 -9.38 9.96
CA LYS A 211 -12.27 -10.61 10.58
C LYS A 211 -12.53 -10.53 12.08
N THR A 212 -12.64 -11.69 12.74
CA THR A 212 -12.85 -11.75 14.19
C THR A 212 -11.68 -12.46 14.86
N TRP A 213 -11.14 -11.84 15.90
CA TRP A 213 -10.25 -12.47 16.87
C TRP A 213 -10.98 -12.62 18.21
N ARG A 214 -10.83 -13.77 18.85
CA ARG A 214 -11.33 -14.01 20.20
C ARG A 214 -10.30 -14.78 21.01
N GLY A 215 -9.96 -14.27 22.19
CA GLY A 215 -8.99 -14.92 23.06
C GLY A 215 -8.76 -14.16 24.35
N ASP A 216 -7.84 -14.65 25.17
CA ASP A 216 -7.45 -13.96 26.40
C ASP A 216 -6.63 -12.70 26.12
N LEU A 217 -6.85 -11.69 26.97
CA LEU A 217 -6.06 -10.45 27.01
C LEU A 217 -4.88 -10.54 27.96
#